data_AF-A0A6N7APC2-F1
#
_entry.id   AF-A0A6N7APC2-F1
#
_cell.length_a   1.000
_cell.length_b   1.000
_cell.length_c   1.000
_cell.angle_alpha   90.00
_cell.angle_beta   90.00
_cell.angle_gamma   90.00
#
_symmetry.space_group_name_H-M   'P 1'
#
loop_
_entity.id
_entity.type
_entity.pdbx_description
1 polymer ?
#
loop_
_entity_poly.entity_id
_entity_poly.type
_entity_poly.pdbx_seq_one_letter_code
_entity_poly.pdbx_strand_id
1 'polypeptide(L)' 'MPVLKYKTFEDAEKSLWNFMPDDNYFKMVLSLNSTVFKKAIVKDFPHGVHKYKTLRDAQKDIENWLMKRA' A
#
# COMPACT_ATOMS: atom_id res chain seq x y z
N MET A 1 -11.99 5.71 -4.38
CA MET A 1 -10.90 6.63 -4.78
C MET A 1 -11.54 7.77 -5.54
N PRO A 2 -11.32 9.04 -5.16
CA PRO A 2 -11.84 10.15 -5.93
C PRO A 2 -11.23 10.14 -7.34
N VAL A 3 -12.04 10.36 -8.37
CA VAL A 3 -11.56 10.51 -9.75
C VAL A 3 -11.16 11.98 -9.92
N LEU A 4 -9.85 12.23 -10.00
CA LEU A 4 -9.28 13.56 -10.16
C LEU A 4 -9.10 13.86 -11.65
N LYS A 5 -9.45 15.08 -12.08
CA LYS A 5 -9.31 15.54 -13.47
C LYS A 5 -8.17 16.55 -13.53
N TYR A 6 -7.21 16.31 -14.43
CA TYR A 6 -6.07 17.19 -14.67
C TYR A 6 -6.08 17.71 -16.10
N LYS A 7 -5.52 18.90 -16.31
CA LYS A 7 -5.44 19.53 -17.63
C LYS A 7 -4.27 18.98 -18.44
N THR A 8 -3.17 18.65 -17.77
CA THR A 8 -1.93 18.15 -18.38
C THR A 8 -1.45 16.88 -17.69
N PHE A 9 -0.57 16.14 -18.36
CA PHE A 9 0.07 14.97 -17.77
C PHE A 9 1.07 15.35 -16.67
N GLU A 10 1.78 16.48 -16.81
CA GLU A 10 2.69 16.97 -15.78
C GLU A 10 1.96 17.29 -14.47
N ASP A 11 0.75 17.86 -14.55
CA ASP A 11 -0.06 18.13 -13.36
C ASP A 11 -0.50 16.84 -12.67
N ALA A 12 -0.86 15.82 -13.47
CA ALA A 12 -1.23 14.52 -12.95
C ALA A 12 -0.04 13.84 -12.25
N GLU A 13 1.15 13.90 -12.85
CA GLU A 13 2.38 13.36 -12.26
C GLU A 13 2.72 14.05 -10.94
N LYS A 14 2.75 15.39 -10.93
CA LYS A 14 3.05 16.16 -9.72
C LYS A 14 2.05 15.90 -8.60
N SER A 15 0.78 15.62 -8.94
CA SER A 15 -0.25 15.29 -7.94
C SER A 15 0.02 13.99 -7.18
N LEU A 16 0.84 13.09 -7.74
CA LEU A 16 1.23 11.83 -7.10
C LEU A 16 2.38 12.03 -6.09
N TRP A 17 3.09 13.16 -6.15
CA TRP A 17 4.29 13.37 -5.36
C TRP A 17 3.96 14.01 -4.02
N ASN A 18 4.64 13.57 -2.97
CA ASN A 18 4.63 14.26 -1.69
C ASN A 18 5.87 15.18 -1.61
N PHE A 19 5.67 16.48 -1.85
CA PHE A 19 6.74 17.48 -1.82
C PHE A 19 7.20 17.86 -0.41
N MET A 20 6.42 17.52 0.62
CA MET A 20 6.73 17.81 2.02
C MET A 20 6.56 16.54 2.87
N PRO A 21 7.45 15.55 2.71
CA PRO A 21 7.38 14.33 3.49
C PRO A 21 7.71 14.62 4.96
N ASP A 22 6.90 14.07 5.87
CA ASP A 22 7.14 14.05 7.30
C ASP A 22 7.59 12.65 7.76
N ASP A 23 7.95 12.52 9.04
CA ASP A 23 8.35 11.24 9.61
C ASP A 23 7.28 10.15 9.44
N ASN A 24 5.99 10.54 9.46
CA ASN A 24 4.88 9.61 9.28
C ASN A 24 4.82 9.08 7.85
N TYR A 25 5.08 9.93 6.86
CA TYR A 25 5.16 9.53 5.45
C TYR A 25 6.23 8.44 5.26
N PHE A 26 7.43 8.63 5.81
CA PHE A 26 8.49 7.63 5.72
C PHE A 26 8.12 6.31 6.41
N LYS A 27 7.54 6.38 7.62
CA LYS A 27 7.03 5.18 8.32
C LYS A 27 5.99 4.42 7.48
N MET A 28 5.07 5.14 6.84
CA MET A 28 4.06 4.57 5.96
C MET A 28 4.72 3.88 4.74
N VAL A 29 5.63 4.55 4.04
CA VAL A 29 6.31 3.98 2.86
C VAL A 29 7.09 2.72 3.23
N LEU A 30 7.83 2.73 4.34
CA LEU A 30 8.55 1.57 4.84
C LEU A 30 7.61 0.41 5.20
N SER A 31 6.43 0.71 5.79
CA SER A 31 5.42 -0.31 6.09
C SER A 31 4.89 -1.01 4.83
N LEU A 32 4.71 -0.28 3.73
CA LEU A 32 4.29 -0.83 2.44
C LEU A 32 5.37 -1.75 1.88
N ASN A 33 6.64 -1.32 1.94
CA ASN A 33 7.75 -2.12 1.44
C ASN A 33 7.97 -3.41 2.25
N SER A 34 7.76 -3.37 3.56
CA SER A 34 7.85 -4.56 4.43
C SER A 34 6.90 -5.68 3.99
N THR A 35 5.75 -5.33 3.40
CA THR A 35 4.76 -6.29 2.90
C THR A 35 5.27 -7.04 1.66
N VAL A 36 6.03 -6.36 0.80
CA VAL A 36 6.64 -6.95 -0.41
C VAL A 36 7.70 -7.99 -0.02
N PHE A 37 8.53 -7.68 0.97
CA PHE A 37 9.49 -8.63 1.52
C PHE A 37 8.80 -9.85 2.15
N LYS A 38 7.72 -9.65 2.91
CA LYS A 38 6.92 -10.76 3.47
C LYS A 38 6.36 -11.67 2.38
N LYS A 39 5.90 -11.11 1.26
CA LYS A 39 5.41 -11.89 0.11
C LYS A 39 6.50 -12.74 -0.55
N ALA A 40 7.75 -12.25 -0.61
CA ALA A 40 8.88 -13.01 -1.16
C ALA A 40 9.25 -14.22 -0.27
N ILE A 41 8.97 -14.14 1.03
CA ILE A 41 9.30 -15.18 2.01
C ILE A 41 8.15 -16.20 2.12
N VAL A 42 6.90 -15.80 1.87
CA VAL A 42 5.71 -16.63 2.09
C VAL A 42 5.27 -17.30 0.79
N LYS A 43 5.42 -18.64 0.75
CA LYS A 43 5.15 -19.47 -0.44
C LYS A 43 3.67 -19.50 -0.87
N ASP A 44 2.73 -19.48 0.09
CA ASP A 44 1.29 -19.43 -0.20
C ASP A 44 0.68 -18.14 0.34
N PHE A 45 0.83 -17.07 -0.45
CA PHE A 45 0.09 -15.83 -0.24
C PHE A 45 -1.36 -16.01 -0.70
N PRO A 46 -2.37 -15.39 -0.07
CA PRO A 46 -3.73 -15.44 -0.58
C PRO A 46 -3.78 -14.96 -2.03
N HIS A 47 -4.32 -15.82 -2.90
CA HIS A 47 -4.49 -15.54 -4.31
C HIS A 47 -5.88 -14.95 -4.53
N GLY A 48 -5.96 -13.86 -5.30
CA GLY A 48 -7.24 -13.23 -5.63
C GLY A 48 -7.19 -11.71 -5.53
N VAL A 49 -8.26 -11.07 -6.00
CA VAL A 49 -8.44 -9.62 -5.90
C VAL A 49 -9.35 -9.32 -4.72
N HIS A 50 -8.78 -8.78 -3.66
CA HIS A 50 -9.49 -8.39 -2.45
C HIS A 50 -9.75 -6.88 -2.46
N LYS A 51 -11.00 -6.48 -2.19
CA LYS A 51 -11.41 -5.08 -2.17
C LYS A 51 -11.30 -4.53 -0.76
N TYR A 52 -10.49 -3.49 -0.59
CA TYR A 52 -10.32 -2.79 0.69
C TYR A 52 -10.71 -1.32 0.55
N LYS A 53 -11.24 -0.75 1.64
CA LYS A 53 -11.59 0.67 1.71
C LYS A 53 -10.34 1.52 1.96
N THR A 54 -9.42 1.02 2.79
CA THR A 54 -8.15 1.69 3.09
C THR A 54 -6.96 0.75 2.95
N LEU A 55 -5.77 1.30 2.73
CA LEU A 55 -4.51 0.53 2.71
C LEU A 55 -4.23 -0.15 4.06
N ARG A 56 -4.69 0.45 5.16
CA ARG A 56 -4.52 -0.09 6.50
C ARG A 56 -5.35 -1.35 6.72
N ASP A 57 -6.55 -1.42 6.14
CA ASP A 57 -7.38 -2.62 6.18
C ASP A 57 -6.70 -3.78 5.43
N ALA A 58 -6.08 -3.48 4.29
CA ALA A 58 -5.32 -4.46 3.52
C ALA A 58 -4.11 -4.99 4.30
N GLN A 59 -3.36 -4.11 4.99
CA GLN A 59 -2.23 -4.51 5.83
C GLN A 59 -2.67 -5.41 6.99
N LYS A 60 -3.76 -5.08 7.68
CA LYS A 60 -4.30 -5.91 8.77
C LYS A 60 -4.70 -7.31 8.29
N ASP A 61 -5.34 -7.42 7.13
CA ASP A 61 -5.75 -8.72 6.61
C ASP A 61 -4.54 -9.59 6.26
N ILE A 62 -3.49 -8.98 5.68
CA ILE A 62 -2.22 -9.66 5.43
C ILE A 62 -1.57 -10.12 6.74
N GLU A 63 -1.53 -9.28 7.78
CA GLU A 63 -1.02 -9.66 9.10
C GLU A 63 -1.80 -10.82 9.72
N ASN A 64 -3.14 -10.78 9.66
CA ASN A 64 -3.98 -11.87 10.14
C ASN A 64 -3.71 -13.19 9.41
N TRP A 65 -3.49 -13.14 8.10
CA TRP A 65 -3.11 -14.31 7.30
C TRP A 65 -1.79 -14.90 7.74
N LEU A 66 -0.80 -14.06 8.02
CA LEU A 66 0.50 -14.48 8.51
C LEU A 66 0.41 -15.08 9.92
N MET A 67 -0.38 -14.47 10.81
CA MET A 67 -0.56 -14.92 12.19
C MET A 67 -1.33 -16.24 12.30
N LYS A 68 -2.37 -16.46 11.49
CA LYS A 68 -3.12 -17.74 11.49
C LYS A 68 -2.28 -18.95 11.06
N ARG A 69 -1.10 -18.71 10.48
CA ARG A 69 -0.20 -19.75 9.96
C ARG A 69 0.98 -20.03 10.90
N ALA A 70 1.31 -19.12 11.82
CA ALA A 70 2.32 -19.31 12.85
C ALA A 70 1.78 -20.21 13.98
#